data_AF-A0A658NRE1-F1
#
_entry.id   AF-A0A658NRE1-F1
#
_cell.length_a   1.000
_cell.length_b   1.000
_cell.length_c   1.000
_cell.angle_alpha   90.00
_cell.angle_beta   90.00
_cell.angle_gamma   90.00
#
_symmetry.space_group_name_H-M   'P 1'
#
loop_
_entity.id
_entity.type
_entity.pdbx_description
1 polymer ?
#
loop_
_entity_poly.entity_id
_entity_poly.type
_entity_poly.pdbx_seq_one_letter_code
_entity_poly.pdbx_strand_id
1 'polypeptide(L)'
;ALAEGLRALGLMKGGAEDAVSAGALALFFPHGLGHMLGMDVHDMGDAGEPGAARAGMPGSALAGPLPQRLVREMQPGFVFALEPGL
;
A
#
# COMPACT_ATOMS: atom_id res chain seq x y z
N ALA A 1 13.01 0.64 -4.21
CA ALA A 1 12.87 1.12 -5.61
C ALA A 1 12.40 2.57 -5.67
N LEU A 2 11.18 2.90 -5.20
CA LEU A 2 10.64 4.28 -5.28
C LEU A 2 11.51 5.33 -4.58
N ALA A 3 11.90 5.11 -3.32
CA ALA A 3 12.78 6.03 -2.58
C ALA A 3 14.11 6.30 -3.31
N GLU A 4 14.75 5.26 -3.84
CA GLU A 4 16.01 5.42 -4.60
C GLU A 4 15.81 6.15 -5.92
N GLY A 5 14.71 5.89 -6.63
CA GLY A 5 14.35 6.64 -7.84
C GLY A 5 14.15 8.13 -7.56
N LEU A 6 13.38 8.46 -6.52
CA LEU A 6 13.15 9.85 -6.09
C LEU A 6 14.45 10.56 -5.68
N ARG A 7 15.39 9.84 -5.04
CA ARG A 7 16.72 10.37 -4.73
C ARG A 7 17.55 10.62 -5.98
N ALA A 8 17.59 9.67 -6.91
CA ALA A 8 18.34 9.80 -8.16
C ALA A 8 17.85 10.97 -9.02
N LEU A 9 16.54 11.27 -8.97
CA LEU A 9 15.93 12.43 -9.64
C LEU A 9 16.14 13.76 -8.88
N GLY A 10 16.75 13.73 -7.69
CA GLY A 10 16.96 14.91 -6.86
C GLY A 10 15.70 15.43 -6.14
N LEU A 11 14.61 14.68 -6.16
CA LEU A 11 13.33 15.03 -5.53
C LEU A 11 13.29 14.68 -4.03
N MET A 12 14.16 13.77 -3.60
CA MET A 12 14.32 13.39 -2.20
C MET A 12 15.80 13.47 -1.80
N LYS A 13 16.05 13.89 -0.55
CA LYS A 13 17.39 14.00 0.05
C LYS A 13 17.46 13.11 1.29
N GLY A 14 18.67 12.70 1.68
CA GLY A 14 18.87 11.76 2.80
C GLY A 14 19.01 10.31 2.33
N GLY A 15 18.88 9.35 3.25
CA GLY A 15 18.93 7.90 2.96
C GLY A 15 17.58 7.35 2.51
N ALA A 16 17.56 6.41 1.56
CA ALA A 16 16.31 5.80 1.09
C ALA A 16 15.64 4.92 2.16
N GLU A 17 16.44 4.18 2.93
CA GLU A 17 15.94 3.36 4.04
C GLU A 17 15.31 4.22 5.12
N ASP A 18 15.93 5.36 5.46
CA ASP A 18 15.38 6.33 6.41
C ASP A 18 14.04 6.89 5.93
N ALA A 19 13.93 7.22 4.63
CA ALA A 19 12.70 7.72 4.03
C ALA A 19 11.57 6.68 4.07
N VAL A 20 11.88 5.40 3.85
CA VAL A 20 10.93 4.28 3.98
C VAL A 20 10.51 4.12 5.43
N SER A 21 11.46 4.11 6.38
CA SER A 21 11.18 3.95 7.80
C SER A 21 10.37 5.11 8.37
N ALA A 22 10.54 6.32 7.85
CA ALA A 22 9.79 7.51 8.23
C ALA A 22 8.41 7.60 7.57
N GLY A 23 8.07 6.68 6.66
CA GLY A 23 6.82 6.73 5.88
C GLY A 23 6.77 7.91 4.90
N ALA A 24 7.90 8.51 4.55
CA ALA A 24 7.96 9.72 3.72
C ALA A 24 7.45 9.48 2.29
N LEU A 25 7.41 8.23 1.84
CA LEU A 25 6.87 7.84 0.53
C LEU A 25 5.37 8.08 0.41
N ALA A 26 4.62 8.16 1.52
CA ALA A 26 3.20 8.49 1.52
C ALA A 26 2.89 9.89 0.94
N LEU A 27 3.87 10.80 0.90
CA LEU A 27 3.73 12.12 0.27
C LEU A 27 3.61 12.04 -1.26
N PHE A 28 4.18 10.99 -1.83
CA PHE A 28 4.22 10.70 -3.27
C PHE A 28 3.20 9.62 -3.62
N PHE A 29 2.89 8.74 -2.68
CA PHE A 29 1.95 7.65 -2.87
C PHE A 29 0.92 7.59 -1.75
N PRO A 30 -0.11 8.46 -1.78
CA PRO A 30 -1.02 8.67 -0.65
C PRO A 30 -2.18 7.65 -0.59
N HIS A 31 -2.05 6.49 -1.25
CA HIS A 31 -3.06 5.43 -1.26
C HIS A 31 -2.44 4.04 -1.19
N GLY A 32 -3.27 3.01 -1.05
CA GLY A 32 -2.83 1.62 -1.10
C GLY A 32 -2.37 1.18 -2.50
N LEU A 33 -1.65 0.06 -2.57
CA LEU A 33 -1.16 -0.52 -3.82
C LEU A 33 -2.27 -1.02 -4.76
N GLY A 34 -3.45 -1.29 -4.21
CA GLY A 34 -4.58 -1.81 -4.96
C GLY A 34 -5.74 -2.27 -4.08
N HIS A 35 -6.69 -2.92 -4.73
CA HIS A 35 -7.89 -3.50 -4.13
C HIS A 35 -8.30 -4.78 -4.89
N MET A 36 -9.17 -5.59 -4.28
CA MET A 36 -9.82 -6.69 -5.01
C MET A 36 -10.71 -6.13 -6.13
N LEU A 37 -10.76 -6.82 -7.25
CA LEU A 37 -11.59 -6.45 -8.40
C LEU A 37 -12.53 -7.61 -8.73
N GLY A 38 -13.82 -7.32 -8.87
CA GLY A 38 -14.82 -8.33 -9.15
C GLY A 38 -16.13 -7.72 -9.62
N MET A 39 -17.23 -8.01 -8.92
CA MET A 39 -18.53 -7.46 -9.28
C MET A 39 -18.56 -5.94 -9.05
N ASP A 40 -17.91 -5.50 -7.96
CA ASP A 40 -17.63 -4.09 -7.70
C ASP A 40 -16.19 -3.74 -8.11
N VAL A 41 -15.97 -2.46 -8.45
CA VAL A 41 -14.62 -1.95 -8.72
C VAL A 41 -13.73 -2.13 -7.50
N HIS A 42 -14.15 -1.63 -6.35
CA HIS A 42 -13.49 -1.90 -5.07
C HIS A 42 -14.20 -3.08 -4.38
N ASP A 43 -14.11 -4.27 -4.97
CA ASP A 43 -14.76 -5.45 -4.42
C ASP A 43 -14.28 -5.71 -2.99
N MET A 44 -15.22 -5.98 -2.09
CA MET A 44 -14.96 -6.11 -0.65
C MET A 44 -14.25 -4.89 -0.01
N GLY A 45 -14.34 -3.71 -0.64
CA GLY A 45 -13.52 -2.52 -0.35
C GLY A 45 -13.79 -1.81 0.98
N ASP A 46 -14.89 -2.16 1.66
CA ASP A 46 -15.27 -1.64 2.98
C ASP A 46 -15.35 -2.79 3.99
N ALA A 47 -14.20 -3.35 4.40
CA ALA A 47 -14.04 -4.13 5.64
C ALA A 47 -15.23 -5.03 6.05
N GLY A 48 -15.84 -5.74 5.11
CA GLY A 48 -17.04 -6.57 5.34
C GLY A 48 -16.75 -7.91 6.03
N GLU A 49 -15.47 -8.21 6.28
CA GLU A 49 -15.06 -9.35 7.10
C GLU A 49 -14.83 -8.87 8.54
N PRO A 50 -15.78 -9.10 9.48
CA PRO A 50 -15.49 -8.98 10.90
C PRO A 50 -14.43 -10.02 11.28
N GLY A 51 -13.16 -9.66 11.12
CA GLY A 51 -12.01 -10.53 11.33
C GLY A 51 -10.76 -10.15 10.53
N ALA A 52 -10.91 -9.46 9.39
CA ALA A 52 -9.76 -8.97 8.61
C ALA A 52 -9.12 -7.70 9.22
N ALA A 53 -9.78 -7.12 10.23
CA ALA A 53 -9.19 -6.10 11.08
C ALA A 53 -8.04 -6.69 11.91
N ARG A 54 -6.80 -6.45 11.44
CA ARG A 54 -5.66 -6.03 12.27
C ARG A 54 -5.06 -7.07 13.24
N ALA A 55 -5.56 -8.29 13.33
CA ALA A 55 -4.97 -9.32 14.18
C ALA A 55 -3.81 -10.05 13.47
N GLY A 56 -2.58 -9.55 13.66
CA GLY A 56 -1.35 -10.30 13.33
C GLY A 56 -0.67 -9.99 12.00
N MET A 57 -1.29 -9.18 11.13
CA MET A 57 -0.63 -8.67 9.93
C MET A 57 0.10 -7.37 10.27
N PRO A 58 1.45 -7.31 10.20
CA PRO A 58 2.17 -6.06 10.44
C PRO A 58 1.70 -5.05 9.39
N GLY A 59 1.14 -3.92 9.84
CA GLY A 59 0.89 -2.79 8.96
C GLY A 59 2.20 -2.45 8.25
N SER A 60 2.20 -2.35 6.92
CA SER A 60 3.44 -2.10 6.21
C SER A 60 4.02 -0.76 6.68
N ALA A 61 5.32 -0.72 6.99
CA ALA A 61 6.01 0.52 7.36
C ALA A 61 5.86 1.60 6.28
N LEU A 62 5.61 1.19 5.03
CA LEU A 62 5.34 2.03 3.87
C LEU A 62 3.95 2.69 3.89
N ALA A 63 2.95 2.08 4.53
CA ALA A 63 1.56 2.51 4.45
C ALA A 63 1.18 3.56 5.49
N GLY A 64 1.92 3.70 6.60
CA GLY A 64 1.54 4.60 7.68
C GLY A 64 0.04 4.47 8.03
N PRO A 65 -0.69 5.56 8.31
CA PRO A 65 -2.14 5.54 8.55
C PRO A 65 -3.00 5.51 7.27
N LEU A 66 -2.43 5.28 6.08
CA LEU A 66 -3.17 5.36 4.82
C LEU A 66 -4.21 4.23 4.69
N PRO A 67 -5.40 4.52 4.14
CA PRO A 67 -6.44 3.52 3.94
C PRO A 67 -5.96 2.45 2.95
N GLN A 68 -5.84 1.22 3.43
CA GLN A 68 -5.53 0.05 2.60
C GLN A 68 -6.83 -0.70 2.28
N ARG A 69 -7.07 -0.97 1.00
CA ARG A 69 -8.25 -1.70 0.52
C ARG A 69 -7.98 -3.18 0.22
N LEU A 70 -6.74 -3.62 0.43
CA LEU A 70 -6.29 -4.99 0.20
C LEU A 70 -5.40 -5.44 1.35
N VAL A 71 -6.01 -6.05 2.36
CA VAL A 71 -5.31 -6.58 3.54
C VAL A 71 -5.75 -8.02 3.76
N ARG A 72 -5.29 -8.92 2.88
CA ARG A 72 -5.65 -10.34 2.90
C ARG A 72 -4.51 -11.18 2.33
N GLU A 73 -4.42 -12.42 2.78
CA GLU A 73 -3.56 -13.43 2.16
C GLU A 73 -4.03 -13.75 0.73
N MET A 74 -3.08 -13.84 -0.20
CA MET A 74 -3.39 -14.12 -1.60
C MET A 74 -3.69 -15.60 -1.81
N GLN A 75 -4.73 -15.88 -2.59
CA GLN A 75 -5.11 -17.24 -2.97
C GLN A 75 -5.23 -17.37 -4.49
N PRO A 76 -4.99 -18.56 -5.07
CA PRO A 76 -5.24 -18.80 -6.48
C PRO A 76 -6.67 -18.44 -6.89
N GLY A 77 -6.82 -17.77 -8.03
CA GLY A 77 -8.12 -17.34 -8.56
C GLY A 77 -8.57 -15.94 -8.14
N PHE A 78 -7.83 -15.25 -7.26
CA PHE A 78 -8.11 -13.85 -6.96
C PHE A 78 -7.78 -12.92 -8.14
N VAL A 79 -8.61 -11.90 -8.30
CA VAL A 79 -8.42 -10.80 -9.24
C VAL A 79 -8.31 -9.51 -8.43
N PHE A 80 -7.26 -8.73 -8.68
CA PHE A 80 -6.98 -7.50 -7.94
C PHE A 80 -6.26 -6.48 -8.83
N ALA A 81 -6.38 -5.21 -8.46
CA ALA A 81 -5.67 -4.12 -9.11
C ALA A 81 -4.22 -4.00 -8.58
N LEU A 82 -3.29 -3.64 -9.46
CA LEU A 82 -1.93 -3.22 -9.14
C LEU A 82 -1.73 -1.80 -9.67
N GLU A 83 -1.79 -0.82 -8.78
CA GLU A 83 -1.85 0.61 -9.09
C GLU A 83 -0.82 1.42 -8.29
N PRO A 84 0.49 1.21 -8.51
CA PRO A 84 1.51 2.05 -7.90
C PRO A 84 1.39 3.51 -8.37
N GLY A 85 1.75 4.45 -7.49
CA GLY A 85 1.69 5.90 -7.75
C GLY A 85 3.01 6.61 -7.45
N LEU A 86 3.03 7.94 -7.65
CA LEU A 86 4.19 8.83 -7.57
C LEU A 86 3.78 10.24 -7.13
#